data_AF-A0A945EHC4-F1
#
_entry.id   AF-A0A945EHC4-F1
#
_cell.length_a   1.000
_cell.length_b   1.000
_cell.length_c   1.000
_cell.angle_alpha   90.00
_cell.angle_beta   90.00
_cell.angle_gamma   90.00
#
_symmetry.space_group_name_H-M   'P 1'
#
loop_
_entity.id
_entity.type
_entity.pdbx_description
1 polymer ?
#
loop_
_entity_poly.entity_id
_entity_poly.type
_entity_poly.pdbx_seq_one_letter_code
_entity_poly.pdbx_strand_id
1 'polypeptide(L)'
;MTVTLYQGGENVPMIVSGVDVRRLGEREDALVHTTDLFATIANITGVSVSEIQNSKSFYPQLTSATNDGRSFVYTEIVDGYAIRNATYKLIKYDNGDEELYNLVQDPYENRNLIGTTLSAEATNEKANLISEAIAIRN
;
A
#
# COMPACT_ATOMS: atom_id res chain seq x y z
N MET A 1 14.89 3.94 -17.51
CA MET A 1 13.72 3.41 -16.82
C MET A 1 13.25 4.53 -15.91
N THR A 2 12.16 5.21 -16.27
CA THR A 2 11.59 6.30 -15.48
C THR A 2 10.84 5.71 -14.30
N VAL A 3 11.20 6.10 -13.07
CA VAL A 3 10.47 5.73 -11.86
C VAL A 3 9.18 6.54 -11.83
N THR A 4 8.05 5.89 -11.58
CA THR A 4 6.74 6.55 -11.54
C THR A 4 5.99 6.18 -10.29
N LEU A 5 5.24 7.13 -9.73
CA LEU A 5 4.35 6.91 -8.59
C LEU A 5 3.03 6.21 -8.97
N TYR A 6 2.78 5.92 -10.26
CA TYR A 6 1.60 5.19 -10.74
C TYR A 6 1.69 3.68 -10.47
N GLN A 7 0.55 2.98 -10.44
CA GLN A 7 0.43 1.53 -10.22
C GLN A 7 1.40 0.72 -11.10
N GLY A 8 1.60 1.14 -12.35
CA GLY A 8 2.54 0.47 -13.27
C GLY A 8 4.01 0.51 -12.83
N GLY A 9 4.39 1.44 -11.95
CA GLY A 9 5.75 1.56 -11.41
C GLY A 9 5.94 1.00 -10.00
N GLU A 10 4.89 0.96 -9.17
CA GLU A 10 4.99 0.54 -7.76
C GLU A 10 4.38 -0.84 -7.46
N ASN A 11 3.44 -1.34 -8.28
CA ASN A 11 2.79 -2.63 -8.03
C ASN A 11 3.63 -3.77 -8.62
N VAL A 12 4.50 -4.34 -7.78
CA VAL A 12 5.45 -5.39 -8.16
C VAL A 12 4.93 -6.78 -7.82
N PRO A 13 5.26 -7.81 -8.62
CA PRO A 13 4.90 -9.18 -8.28
C PRO A 13 5.66 -9.66 -7.05
N MET A 14 4.94 -10.25 -6.09
CA MET A 14 5.51 -10.95 -4.93
C MET A 14 4.95 -12.38 -4.88
N ILE A 15 5.82 -13.37 -4.77
CA ILE A 15 5.45 -14.79 -4.64
C ILE A 15 6.24 -15.36 -3.45
N VAL A 16 5.54 -16.00 -2.53
CA VAL A 16 6.12 -16.62 -1.33
C VAL A 16 5.82 -18.11 -1.34
N SER A 17 6.84 -18.93 -1.08
CA SER A 17 6.72 -20.38 -0.97
C SER A 17 7.74 -20.91 0.02
N GLY A 18 7.42 -22.00 0.72
CA GLY A 18 8.33 -22.59 1.69
C GLY A 18 7.61 -23.39 2.77
N VAL A 19 8.37 -23.78 3.80
CA VAL A 19 7.83 -24.40 5.01
C VAL A 19 6.85 -23.44 5.67
N ASP A 20 5.73 -23.99 6.15
CA ASP A 20 4.62 -23.26 6.78
C ASP A 20 3.85 -22.26 5.89
N VAL A 21 4.11 -22.23 4.58
CA VAL A 21 3.19 -21.62 3.61
C VAL A 21 2.11 -22.63 3.24
N ARG A 22 0.93 -22.53 3.86
CA ARG A 22 -0.15 -23.53 3.70
C ARG A 22 -1.17 -23.17 2.62
N ARG A 23 -1.23 -21.90 2.22
CA ARG A 23 -2.11 -21.41 1.17
C ARG A 23 -1.43 -21.57 -0.19
N LEU A 24 -1.68 -22.70 -0.84
CA LEU A 24 -0.99 -23.10 -2.07
C LEU A 24 -1.78 -22.68 -3.31
N GLY A 25 -1.13 -21.93 -4.21
CA GLY A 25 -1.75 -21.46 -5.45
C GLY A 25 -2.83 -20.39 -5.24
N GLU A 26 -2.92 -19.84 -4.04
CA GLU A 26 -3.86 -18.77 -3.71
C GLU A 26 -3.28 -17.39 -4.07
N ARG A 27 -4.19 -16.43 -4.30
CA ARG A 27 -3.86 -15.01 -4.42
C ARG A 27 -4.32 -14.29 -3.16
N GLU A 28 -3.56 -13.28 -2.76
CA GLU A 28 -3.87 -12.43 -1.63
C GLU A 28 -4.03 -10.99 -2.13
N ASP A 29 -5.15 -10.37 -1.74
CA ASP A 29 -5.49 -9.00 -2.12
C ASP A 29 -5.13 -8.00 -1.01
N ALA A 30 -4.77 -8.49 0.18
CA ALA A 30 -4.29 -7.67 1.27
C ALA A 30 -3.05 -6.86 0.85
N LEU A 31 -3.00 -5.61 1.31
CA LEU A 31 -1.88 -4.72 1.05
C LEU A 31 -0.62 -5.25 1.74
N VAL A 32 0.46 -5.36 0.96
CA VAL A 32 1.81 -5.71 1.42
C VAL A 32 2.78 -4.71 0.79
N HIS A 33 3.80 -4.32 1.54
CA HIS A 33 4.88 -3.47 1.05
C HIS A 33 6.22 -4.20 1.17
N THR A 34 7.21 -3.85 0.34
CA THR A 34 8.52 -4.52 0.33
C THR A 34 9.24 -4.39 1.68
N THR A 35 8.96 -3.34 2.44
CA THR A 35 9.49 -3.16 3.81
C THR A 35 8.97 -4.23 4.78
N ASP A 36 7.82 -4.85 4.53
CA ASP A 36 7.22 -5.88 5.39
C ASP A 36 8.03 -7.17 5.45
N LEU A 37 8.92 -7.38 4.48
CA LEU A 37 9.82 -8.53 4.48
C LEU A 37 10.65 -8.59 5.76
N PHE A 38 11.04 -7.45 6.35
CA PHE A 38 11.83 -7.44 7.57
C PHE A 38 11.09 -8.07 8.76
N ALA A 39 9.93 -7.52 9.15
CA ALA A 39 9.14 -8.06 10.26
C ALA A 39 8.64 -9.48 9.96
N THR A 40 8.29 -9.77 8.71
CA THR A 40 7.84 -11.11 8.30
C THR A 40 8.94 -12.16 8.44
N ILE A 41 10.16 -11.87 7.97
CA ILE A 41 11.31 -12.78 8.13
C ILE A 41 11.65 -12.95 9.61
N ALA A 42 11.62 -11.87 10.39
CA ALA A 42 11.83 -11.96 11.83
C ALA A 42 10.81 -12.91 12.50
N ASN A 43 9.51 -12.79 12.17
CA ASN A 43 8.49 -13.74 12.64
C ASN A 43 8.73 -15.18 12.20
N ILE A 44 9.11 -15.40 10.94
CA ILE A 44 9.44 -16.74 10.42
C ILE A 44 10.58 -17.36 11.24
N THR A 45 11.57 -16.58 11.65
CA THR A 45 12.69 -17.05 12.49
C THR A 45 12.37 -17.22 13.98
N GLY A 46 11.11 -17.01 14.39
CA GLY A 46 10.65 -17.18 15.76
C GLY A 46 10.75 -15.92 16.63
N VAL A 47 11.11 -14.76 16.06
CA VAL A 47 11.11 -13.49 16.79
C VAL A 47 9.68 -12.95 16.84
N SER A 48 9.16 -12.69 18.05
CA SER A 48 7.81 -12.16 18.26
C SER A 48 7.70 -10.65 17.99
N VAL A 49 7.93 -10.23 16.74
CA VAL A 49 7.79 -8.84 16.27
C VAL A 49 6.69 -8.78 15.20
N SER A 50 5.51 -8.28 15.55
CA SER A 50 4.43 -8.09 14.57
C SER A 50 4.63 -6.84 13.71
N GLU A 51 5.31 -5.84 14.25
CA GLU A 51 5.56 -4.56 13.60
C GLU A 51 6.84 -3.91 14.14
N ILE A 52 7.59 -3.26 13.25
CA ILE A 52 8.76 -2.45 13.60
C ILE A 52 8.99 -1.38 12.55
N GLN A 53 9.07 -0.11 12.96
CA GLN A 53 9.06 1.04 12.04
C GLN A 53 7.85 0.93 11.09
N ASN A 54 8.05 1.01 9.77
CA ASN A 54 7.01 0.82 8.75
C ASN A 54 7.03 -0.61 8.13
N SER A 55 7.42 -1.61 8.92
CA SER A 55 7.40 -3.03 8.54
C SER A 55 6.37 -3.74 9.41
N LYS A 56 5.30 -4.25 8.80
CA LYS A 56 4.23 -5.02 9.44
C LYS A 56 4.26 -6.43 8.88
N SER A 57 4.39 -7.41 9.77
CA SER A 57 4.52 -8.81 9.38
C SER A 57 3.23 -9.31 8.72
N PHE A 58 3.36 -9.91 7.53
CA PHE A 58 2.26 -10.63 6.88
C PHE A 58 2.34 -12.14 7.10
N TYR A 59 3.16 -12.60 8.05
CA TYR A 59 3.35 -14.02 8.34
C TYR A 59 2.03 -14.79 8.59
N PRO A 60 1.04 -14.25 9.33
CA PRO A 60 -0.24 -14.95 9.51
C PRO A 60 -0.95 -15.26 8.18
N GLN A 61 -0.83 -14.36 7.20
CA GLN A 61 -1.49 -14.47 5.90
C GLN A 61 -0.95 -15.63 5.04
N LEU A 62 0.22 -16.18 5.38
CA LEU A 62 0.78 -17.37 4.72
C LEU A 62 0.04 -18.67 5.07
N THR A 63 -0.69 -18.68 6.20
CA THR A 63 -1.39 -19.87 6.71
C THR A 63 -2.91 -19.74 6.69
N SER A 64 -3.45 -18.54 6.81
CA SER A 64 -4.89 -18.27 6.75
C SER A 64 -5.17 -16.93 6.06
N ALA A 65 -6.34 -16.81 5.43
CA ALA A 65 -6.79 -15.52 4.90
C ALA A 65 -7.26 -14.66 6.09
N THR A 66 -6.45 -13.68 6.50
CA THR A 66 -6.79 -12.73 7.57
C THR A 66 -6.81 -11.31 7.03
N ASN A 67 -7.70 -10.49 7.58
CA ASN A 67 -7.76 -9.05 7.29
C ASN A 67 -6.78 -8.23 8.15
N ASP A 68 -5.77 -8.87 8.75
CA ASP A 68 -4.85 -8.22 9.70
C ASP A 68 -3.67 -7.50 9.03
N GLY A 69 -3.79 -7.28 7.72
CA GLY A 69 -2.80 -6.55 6.92
C GLY A 69 -2.69 -5.06 7.29
N ARG A 70 -1.82 -4.35 6.59
CA ARG A 70 -1.73 -2.88 6.66
C ARG A 70 -2.92 -2.25 5.94
N SER A 71 -3.40 -1.12 6.45
CA SER A 71 -4.47 -0.34 5.81
C SER A 71 -3.96 0.56 4.69
N PHE A 72 -2.68 0.96 4.76
CA PHE A 72 -2.07 1.91 3.83
C PHE A 72 -0.69 1.45 3.35
N VAL A 73 -0.36 1.81 2.11
CA VAL A 73 0.97 1.63 1.50
C VAL A 73 1.45 2.98 1.01
N TYR A 74 2.72 3.28 1.29
CA TYR A 74 3.37 4.56 1.00
C TYR A 74 4.60 4.35 0.13
N THR A 75 4.74 5.16 -0.92
CA THR A 75 5.86 5.18 -1.85
C THR A 75 6.34 6.62 -2.02
N GLU A 76 7.64 6.88 -2.04
CA GLU A 76 8.21 8.21 -2.25
C GLU A 76 9.28 8.17 -3.35
N ILE A 77 9.34 9.25 -4.12
CA ILE A 77 10.42 9.56 -5.07
C ILE A 77 10.97 10.95 -4.72
N VAL A 78 12.00 11.40 -5.44
CA VAL A 78 12.66 12.69 -5.16
C VAL A 78 11.69 13.88 -5.16
N ASP A 79 10.71 13.88 -6.06
CA ASP A 79 9.83 15.05 -6.31
C ASP A 79 8.36 14.82 -5.89
N GLY A 80 8.09 13.82 -5.05
CA GLY A 80 6.72 13.54 -4.59
C GLY A 80 6.52 12.16 -3.98
N TYR A 81 5.30 11.92 -3.50
CA TYR A 81 4.92 10.65 -2.89
C TYR A 81 3.54 10.17 -3.34
N ALA A 82 3.31 8.87 -3.20
CA ALA A 82 2.00 8.25 -3.32
C ALA A 82 1.65 7.53 -2.03
N ILE A 83 0.37 7.56 -1.68
CA ILE A 83 -0.20 6.74 -0.63
C ILE A 83 -1.51 6.15 -1.10
N ARG A 84 -1.74 4.87 -0.81
CA ARG A 84 -2.98 4.18 -1.15
C ARG A 84 -3.50 3.35 0.00
N ASN A 85 -4.80 3.12 -0.01
CA ASN A 85 -5.44 2.04 0.74
C ASN A 85 -6.04 1.01 -0.23
N ALA A 86 -7.04 0.25 0.22
CA ALA A 86 -7.72 -0.74 -0.61
C ALA A 86 -8.51 -0.12 -1.77
N THR A 87 -8.97 1.13 -1.64
CA THR A 87 -9.95 1.74 -2.54
C THR A 87 -9.45 2.98 -3.27
N TYR A 88 -8.72 3.87 -2.60
CA TYR A 88 -8.22 5.12 -3.16
C TYR A 88 -6.70 5.21 -3.09
N LYS A 89 -6.17 6.03 -3.99
CA LYS A 89 -4.77 6.41 -4.03
C LYS A 89 -4.64 7.90 -4.27
N LEU A 90 -3.77 8.53 -3.48
CA LEU A 90 -3.36 9.91 -3.60
C LEU A 90 -1.91 9.95 -4.08
N ILE A 91 -1.63 10.78 -5.08
CA ILE A 91 -0.29 11.18 -5.49
C ILE A 91 -0.16 12.67 -5.19
N LYS A 92 0.95 13.07 -4.57
CA LYS A 92 1.25 14.47 -4.28
C LYS A 92 2.68 14.78 -4.65
N TYR A 93 2.84 15.82 -5.47
CA TYR A 93 4.13 16.32 -5.92
C TYR A 93 4.57 17.52 -5.08
N ASP A 94 5.87 17.76 -5.01
CA ASP A 94 6.44 18.86 -4.21
C ASP A 94 6.10 20.24 -4.77
N ASN A 95 5.73 20.33 -6.05
CA ASN A 95 5.22 21.55 -6.68
C ASN A 95 3.78 21.91 -6.23
N GLY A 96 3.13 21.05 -5.44
CA GLY A 96 1.77 21.23 -4.93
C GLY A 96 0.68 20.55 -5.76
N ASP A 97 1.01 19.94 -6.90
CA ASP A 97 0.05 19.19 -7.70
C ASP A 97 -0.37 17.91 -6.96
N GLU A 98 -1.66 17.58 -7.07
CA GLU A 98 -2.26 16.42 -6.44
C GLU A 98 -3.09 15.63 -7.46
N GLU A 99 -3.08 14.31 -7.32
CA GLU A 99 -3.91 13.40 -8.10
C GLU A 99 -4.59 12.41 -7.15
N LEU A 100 -5.87 12.14 -7.37
CA LEU A 100 -6.66 11.22 -6.56
C LEU A 100 -7.39 10.24 -7.48
N TYR A 101 -7.22 8.96 -7.22
CA TYR A 101 -7.79 7.88 -8.02
C TYR A 101 -8.59 6.93 -7.15
N ASN A 102 -9.72 6.43 -7.68
CA ASN A 102 -10.44 5.30 -7.12
C ASN A 102 -9.98 4.02 -7.83
N LEU A 103 -9.16 3.22 -7.16
CA LEU A 103 -8.52 2.03 -7.74
C LEU A 103 -9.51 0.86 -7.97
N VAL A 104 -10.68 0.87 -7.33
CA VAL A 104 -11.72 -0.14 -7.58
C VAL A 104 -12.42 0.13 -8.92
N GLN A 105 -12.70 1.40 -9.21
CA GLN A 105 -13.39 1.80 -10.44
C GLN A 105 -12.43 2.13 -11.60
N ASP A 106 -11.19 2.45 -11.29
CA ASP A 106 -10.15 2.86 -12.24
C ASP A 106 -8.78 2.30 -11.79
N PRO A 107 -8.57 0.98 -11.91
CA PRO A 107 -7.36 0.30 -11.45
C PRO A 107 -6.09 0.73 -12.22
N TYR A 108 -6.27 1.40 -13.36
CA TYR A 108 -5.19 1.89 -14.22
C TYR A 108 -5.01 3.41 -14.15
N GLU A 109 -5.68 4.10 -13.21
CA GLU A 109 -5.45 5.52 -12.89
C GLU A 109 -5.62 6.49 -14.08
N ASN A 110 -6.63 6.26 -14.93
CA ASN A 110 -6.89 7.11 -16.09
C ASN A 110 -7.73 8.37 -15.75
N ARG A 111 -8.44 8.37 -14.61
CA ARG A 111 -9.42 9.41 -14.23
C ARG A 111 -9.03 10.04 -12.90
N ASN A 112 -8.23 11.11 -12.98
CA ASN A 112 -7.93 11.94 -11.82
C ASN A 112 -9.21 12.63 -11.31
N LEU A 113 -9.52 12.45 -10.03
CA LEU A 113 -10.67 13.07 -9.37
C LEU A 113 -10.38 14.49 -8.89
N ILE A 114 -9.11 14.89 -8.77
CA ILE A 114 -8.72 16.26 -8.43
C ILE A 114 -9.13 17.20 -9.57
N GLY A 115 -9.67 18.37 -9.21
CA GLY A 115 -10.25 19.32 -10.17
C GLY A 115 -11.70 19.01 -10.56
N THR A 116 -12.29 17.93 -10.03
CA THR A 116 -13.71 17.59 -10.19
C THR A 116 -14.50 17.81 -8.88
N THR A 117 -15.82 17.64 -8.93
CA THR A 117 -16.64 17.59 -7.71
C THR A 117 -16.47 16.24 -7.02
N LEU A 118 -15.71 16.22 -5.92
CA LEU A 118 -15.52 15.01 -5.12
C LEU A 118 -16.82 14.57 -4.43
N SER A 119 -17.04 13.26 -4.38
CA SER A 119 -18.06 12.69 -3.50
C SER A 119 -17.68 12.87 -2.03
N ALA A 120 -18.66 12.72 -1.13
CA ALA A 120 -18.38 12.73 0.31
C ALA A 120 -17.38 11.63 0.71
N GLU A 121 -17.51 10.45 0.10
CA GLU A 121 -16.58 9.33 0.29
C GLU A 121 -15.17 9.68 -0.17
N ALA A 122 -14.99 10.16 -1.41
CA ALA A 122 -13.69 10.52 -1.94
C ALA A 122 -13.02 11.65 -1.14
N THR A 123 -13.81 12.58 -0.61
CA THR A 123 -13.32 13.66 0.27
C THR A 123 -12.78 13.11 1.58
N ASN A 124 -13.52 12.18 2.21
CA ASN A 124 -13.10 11.55 3.47
C ASN A 124 -11.85 10.67 3.26
N GLU A 125 -11.83 9.88 2.20
CA GLU A 125 -10.69 9.01 1.87
C GLU A 125 -9.44 9.82 1.56
N LYS A 126 -9.56 10.93 0.82
CA LYS A 126 -8.44 11.87 0.62
C LYS A 126 -7.89 12.39 1.96
N ALA A 127 -8.75 12.77 2.90
CA ALA A 127 -8.34 13.25 4.21
C ALA A 127 -7.61 12.16 5.02
N ASN A 128 -8.12 10.93 5.02
CA ASN A 128 -7.49 9.78 5.67
C ASN A 128 -6.09 9.51 5.10
N LEU A 129 -5.97 9.50 3.77
CA LEU A 129 -4.70 9.31 3.07
C LEU A 129 -3.68 10.40 3.40
N ILE A 130 -4.10 11.67 3.46
CA ILE A 130 -3.22 12.78 3.86
C ILE A 130 -2.76 12.61 5.31
N SER A 131 -3.66 12.27 6.22
CA SER A 131 -3.34 12.09 7.64
C SER A 131 -2.31 10.99 7.84
N GLU A 132 -2.47 9.85 7.17
CA GLU A 132 -1.53 8.74 7.26
C GLU A 132 -0.17 9.08 6.63
N ALA A 133 -0.16 9.75 5.47
CA ALA A 133 1.09 10.16 4.84
C ALA A 133 1.91 11.11 5.73
N ILE A 134 1.24 12.01 6.46
CA ILE A 134 1.90 12.88 7.45
C ILE A 134 2.47 12.05 8.60
N ALA A 135 1.73 11.06 9.10
CA ALA A 135 2.20 10.19 10.19
C ALA A 135 3.44 9.38 9.80
N ILE A 136 3.53 8.90 8.55
CA ILE A 136 4.68 8.13 8.05
C ILE A 136 5.93 9.01 7.85
N ARG A 137 5.76 10.28 7.50
CA ARG A 137 6.88 11.20 7.18
C ARG A 137 7.47 11.92 8.40
N ASN A 138 6.80 11.88 9.55
CA ASN A 138 7.27 12.48 10.81
C ASN A 138 8.13 11.50 11.62
#